data_AF-A0A1W6B3V4-F1
#
_entry.id   AF-A0A1W6B3V4-F1
#
_cell.length_a   1.000
_cell.length_b   1.000
_cell.length_c   1.000
_cell.angle_alpha   90.00
_cell.angle_beta   90.00
_cell.angle_gamma   90.00
#
_symmetry.space_group_name_H-M   'P 1'
#
loop_
_entity.id
_entity.type
_entity.pdbx_description
1 polymer ?
#
loop_
_entity_poly.entity_id
_entity_poly.type
_entity_poly.pdbx_seq_one_letter_code
_entity_poly.pdbx_strand_id
1 'polypeptide(L)' 'MKQPQEISVKSDNFRLNDDISKLSEAFSFSAFRYVDIAREERLAAILARWPLLNELSAQQKENACRS' A
#
# COMPACT_ATOMS: atom_id res chain seq x y z
N MET A 1 -24.21 -40.41 42.20
CA MET A 1 -23.87 -40.24 40.77
C MET A 1 -23.92 -38.75 40.46
N LYS A 2 -22.79 -38.10 40.19
CA LYS A 2 -22.76 -36.70 39.72
C LYS A 2 -22.40 -36.72 38.23
N GLN A 3 -23.22 -36.07 37.41
CA GLN A 3 -23.00 -35.97 35.96
C GLN A 3 -21.79 -35.06 35.67
N PRO A 4 -21.01 -35.35 34.62
CA PRO A 4 -19.96 -34.45 34.15
C PRO A 4 -20.60 -33.26 33.43
N GLN A 5 -20.18 -32.06 33.80
CA GLN A 5 -20.61 -30.81 33.17
C GLN A 5 -19.91 -30.74 31.80
N GLU A 6 -20.68 -30.84 30.71
CA GLU A 6 -20.16 -30.63 29.36
C GLU A 6 -19.88 -29.14 29.18
N ILE A 7 -18.61 -28.78 29.00
CA ILE A 7 -18.20 -27.40 28.73
C ILE A 7 -18.61 -27.12 27.28
N SER A 8 -19.75 -26.45 27.11
CA SER A 8 -20.23 -26.00 25.80
C SER A 8 -19.27 -24.95 25.24
N VAL A 9 -18.26 -25.41 24.49
CA VAL A 9 -17.40 -24.57 23.65
C VAL A 9 -18.19 -24.21 22.39
N LYS A 10 -19.25 -23.41 22.55
CA LYS A 10 -19.94 -22.81 21.41
C LYS A 10 -20.05 -21.31 21.65
N SER A 11 -19.36 -20.56 20.80
CA SER A 11 -19.47 -19.10 20.60
C SER A 11 -18.34 -18.19 21.12
N ASP A 12 -17.08 -18.63 21.13
CA ASP A 12 -15.93 -17.68 21.16
C ASP A 12 -15.20 -17.56 19.81
N ASN A 13 -15.32 -18.55 18.94
CA ASN A 13 -14.69 -18.50 17.61
C ASN A 13 -15.26 -17.37 16.73
N PHE A 14 -16.54 -17.00 16.85
CA PHE A 14 -17.13 -15.96 16.00
C PHE A 14 -16.60 -14.55 16.30
N ARG A 15 -16.24 -14.26 17.57
CA ARG A 15 -15.73 -12.93 17.96
C ARG A 15 -14.26 -12.76 17.60
N LEU A 16 -13.44 -13.80 17.80
CA LEU A 16 -12.03 -13.80 17.41
C LEU A 16 -11.85 -13.61 15.89
N ASN A 17 -12.71 -14.22 15.09
CA ASN A 17 -12.68 -14.06 13.63
C ASN A 17 -13.11 -12.64 13.18
N ASP A 18 -13.99 -11.97 13.93
CA ASP A 18 -14.40 -10.58 13.65
C ASP A 18 -13.27 -9.59 13.94
N ASP A 19 -12.59 -9.73 15.09
CA ASP A 19 -11.48 -8.84 15.46
C ASP A 19 -10.29 -8.96 14.50
N ILE A 20 -9.93 -10.18 14.07
CA ILE A 20 -8.88 -10.41 13.05
C ILE A 20 -9.25 -9.72 11.73
N SER A 21 -10.52 -9.79 11.32
CA SER A 21 -11.01 -9.18 10.08
C SER A 21 -10.95 -7.65 10.15
N LYS A 22 -11.36 -7.06 11.28
CA LYS A 22 -11.26 -5.60 11.53
C LYS A 22 -9.83 -5.10 11.54
N LEU A 23 -8.91 -5.86 12.15
CA LEU A 23 -7.49 -5.53 12.14
C LEU A 23 -6.92 -5.63 10.71
N SER A 24 -7.28 -6.67 9.96
CA SER A 24 -6.85 -6.81 8.56
C SER A 24 -7.35 -5.64 7.70
N GLU A 25 -8.54 -5.12 7.94
CA GLU A 25 -9.08 -3.95 7.24
C GLU A 25 -8.37 -2.66 7.68
N ALA A 26 -8.24 -2.42 8.98
CA ALA A 26 -7.61 -1.22 9.54
C ALA A 26 -6.12 -1.09 9.16
N PHE A 27 -5.42 -2.23 9.04
CA PHE A 27 -4.03 -2.31 8.62
C PHE A 27 -3.86 -2.78 7.17
N SER A 28 -4.94 -2.80 6.39
CA SER A 28 -4.82 -3.03 4.96
C SER A 28 -4.08 -1.84 4.37
N PHE A 29 -2.85 -2.09 3.92
CA PHE A 29 -2.13 -1.10 3.16
C PHE A 29 -2.81 -1.00 1.80
N SER A 30 -3.25 0.21 1.43
CA SER A 30 -3.59 0.50 0.05
C SER A 30 -2.37 0.20 -0.82
N ALA A 31 -2.56 -0.11 -2.10
CA ALA A 31 -1.43 -0.33 -2.99
C ALA A 31 -0.59 0.96 -3.09
N PHE A 32 0.41 1.11 -2.24
CA PHE A 32 1.36 2.20 -2.31
C PHE A 32 2.16 1.97 -3.58
N ARG A 33 2.09 2.94 -4.49
CA ARG A 33 3.01 3.00 -5.63
C ARG A 33 4.39 3.23 -5.04
N TYR A 34 5.12 2.15 -4.75
CA TYR A 34 6.49 2.24 -4.28
C TYR A 34 7.31 2.92 -5.37
N VAL A 35 7.79 4.11 -5.06
CA VAL A 35 8.78 4.81 -5.87
C VAL A 35 10.10 4.65 -5.15
N ASP A 36 11.03 3.96 -5.79
CA ASP A 36 12.40 3.85 -5.29
C ASP A 36 13.05 5.24 -5.26
N ILE A 37 13.35 5.73 -4.07
CA ILE A 37 13.93 7.06 -3.84
C ILE A 37 15.27 7.19 -4.59
N ALA A 38 16.08 6.12 -4.62
CA ALA A 38 17.36 6.14 -5.33
C ALA A 38 17.19 6.28 -6.85
N ARG A 39 16.08 5.76 -7.39
CA ARG A 39 15.74 5.91 -8.80
C ARG A 39 15.34 7.35 -9.13
N GLU A 40 14.53 7.97 -8.27
CA GLU A 40 14.08 9.35 -8.45
C GLU A 40 15.27 10.33 -8.40
N GLU A 41 16.14 10.17 -7.40
CA GLU A 41 17.36 10.98 -7.25
C GLU A 41 18.30 10.84 -8.45
N ARG A 42 18.51 9.62 -8.95
CA ARG A 42 19.33 9.38 -10.14
C ARG A 42 18.78 10.09 -11.37
N LEU A 43 17.47 10.05 -11.55
CA LEU A 43 16.82 10.68 -12.69
C LEU A 43 16.95 12.21 -12.61
N ALA A 44 16.73 12.78 -11.42
CA ALA A 44 16.96 14.20 -11.17
C ALA A 44 18.42 14.63 -11.47
N ALA A 45 19.40 13.84 -11.04
CA ALA A 45 20.82 14.11 -11.31
C ALA A 45 21.16 14.08 -12.80
N ILE A 46 20.57 13.14 -13.56
CA ILE A 46 20.74 13.07 -15.02
C ILE A 46 20.13 14.30 -15.69
N LEU A 47 18.91 14.69 -15.31
CA LEU A 47 18.26 15.88 -15.89
C LEU A 47 19.02 17.18 -15.56
N ALA A 48 19.58 17.29 -14.36
CA ALA A 48 20.42 18.43 -13.98
C ALA A 48 21.72 18.51 -14.82
N ARG A 49 22.31 17.36 -15.16
CA ARG A 49 23.51 17.30 -16.00
C ARG A 49 23.24 17.63 -17.47
N TRP A 50 22.03 17.37 -17.95
CA TRP A 50 21.63 17.56 -19.35
C TRP A 50 20.42 18.50 -19.45
N PRO A 51 20.63 19.82 -19.37
CA PRO A 51 19.53 20.80 -19.34
C PRO A 51 18.58 20.70 -20.54
N LEU A 52 19.10 20.44 -21.73
CA LEU A 52 18.30 20.25 -22.95
C LEU A 52 17.37 19.04 -22.87
N LEU A 53 17.80 17.95 -22.22
CA LEU A 53 16.97 16.78 -21.98
C LEU A 53 15.84 17.09 -20.98
N ASN A 54 16.11 17.95 -20.00
CA ASN A 54 15.12 18.41 -19.03
C ASN A 54 13.99 19.21 -19.71
N GLU A 55 14.33 20.13 -20.61
CA GLU A 55 13.34 20.91 -21.37
C GLU A 55 12.41 20.03 -22.22
N LEU A 56 12.97 19.03 -22.92
CA LEU A 56 12.18 18.08 -23.71
C LEU A 56 11.25 17.23 -22.85
N SER A 57 11.72 16.81 -21.67
CA SER A 57 10.90 16.06 -20.72
C SER A 57 9.71 16.88 -20.19
N ALA A 58 9.91 18.18 -19.98
CA ALA A 58 8.87 19.11 -19.56
C ALA A 58 7.82 19.30 -20.66
N GLN A 59 8.26 19.48 -21.92
CA GLN A 59 7.37 19.56 -23.07
C GLN A 59 6.53 18.28 -23.25
N GLN A 60 7.12 17.10 -23.04
CA GLN A 60 6.40 15.84 -23.13
C GLN A 60 5.29 15.73 -22.06
N LYS A 61 5.56 16.17 -20.83
CA LYS A 61 4.54 16.22 -19.76
C LYS A 61 3.42 17.20 -20.08
N GLU A 62 3.74 18.38 -20.60
CA GLU A 62 2.75 19.38 -21.04
C GLU A 62 1.82 18.81 -22.12
N ASN A 63 2.39 18.12 -23.12
CA ASN A 63 1.63 17.49 -24.20
C ASN A 63 0.72 16.36 -23.71
N ALA A 64 1.19 15.58 -22.72
CA ALA A 64 0.40 14.53 -22.09
C ALA A 64 -0.76 15.04 -21.24
N CYS A 65 -0.65 16.24 -20.63
CA CYS A 65 -1.76 16.89 -19.92
C CYS A 65 -2.77 17.58 -20.84
N ARG A 66 -2.40 17.87 -22.08
CA ARG A 66 -3.29 18.48 -23.09
C ARG A 66 -4.09 17.45 -23.90
N SER A 67 -3.69 16.18 -23.87
CA SER A 67 -4.36 15.07 -24.57
C SER A 67 -5.37 14.38 -23.67
#